data_AF-K1SNM0-F1
#
_entry.id   AF-K1SNM0-F1
#
_cell.length_a   1.000
_cell.length_b   1.000
_cell.length_c   1.000
_cell.angle_alpha   90.00
_cell.angle_beta   90.00
_cell.angle_gamma   90.00
#
_symmetry.space_group_name_H-M   'P 1'
#
loop_
_entity.id
_entity.type
_entity.pdbx_description
1 polymer ?
#
loop_
_entity_poly.entity_id
_entity_poly.type
_entity_poly.pdbx_seq_one_letter_code
_entity_poly.pdbx_strand_id
1 'polypeptide(L)' 'MKVEKNKMVAVDYKLTVDGAIADQSQPGAPLEFICGTGMLL' A
#
# COMPACT_ATOMS: atom_id res chain seq x y z
N MET A 1 -9.44 -4.84 13.15
CA MET A 1 -9.24 -3.37 13.22
C MET A 1 -9.55 -2.80 11.84
N LYS A 2 -10.25 -1.67 11.73
CA LYS A 2 -10.53 -1.03 10.44
C LYS A 2 -9.55 0.12 10.25
N VAL A 3 -9.07 0.31 9.03
CA VAL A 3 -8.28 1.50 8.69
C VAL A 3 -9.23 2.70 8.67
N GLU A 4 -8.82 3.79 9.32
CA GLU A 4 -9.60 5.02 9.42
C GLU A 4 -9.07 6.09 8.48
N LYS A 5 -9.97 6.93 7.97
CA LYS A 5 -9.61 8.08 7.13
C LYS A 5 -8.69 9.03 7.90
N ASN A 6 -7.72 9.63 7.19
CA ASN A 6 -6.72 10.57 7.70
C ASN A 6 -5.75 9.97 8.74
N LYS A 7 -5.62 8.64 8.80
CA LYS A 7 -4.59 7.97 9.59
C LYS A 7 -3.42 7.55 8.71
N MET A 8 -2.21 7.66 9.26
CA MET A 8 -1.03 7.04 8.68
C MET A 8 -1.16 5.52 8.76
N VAL A 9 -0.85 4.85 7.67
CA VAL A 9 -0.83 3.39 7.56
C VAL A 9 0.41 2.94 6.83
N ALA A 10 0.92 1.78 7.24
CA ALA A 10 2.01 1.07 6.57
C ALA A 10 1.47 -0.27 6.07
N VAL A 11 1.65 -0.58 4.79
CA VAL A 11 1.16 -1.82 4.18
C VAL A 11 2.26 -2.56 3.45
N ASP A 12 2.30 -3.87 3.67
CA ASP A 12 2.95 -4.77 2.73
C ASP A 12 1.98 -5.10 1.61
N TYR A 13 2.42 -4.95 0.37
CA TYR A 13 1.56 -5.12 -0.79
C TYR A 13 2.30 -5.77 -1.95
N LYS A 14 1.51 -6.33 -2.85
CA LYS A 14 1.97 -6.90 -4.11
C LYS A 14 0.95 -6.57 -5.19
N LEU A 15 1.37 -5.80 -6.18
CA LEU A 15 0.59 -5.45 -7.35
C LEU A 15 0.92 -6.42 -8.48
N THR A 16 -0.11 -7.04 -9.04
CA THR A 16 0.01 -7.91 -10.20
C THR A 16 -0.80 -7.38 -11.37
N VAL A 17 -0.17 -7.30 -12.55
CA VAL A 17 -0.82 -6.98 -13.83
C VAL A 17 -0.64 -8.19 -14.73
N ASP A 18 -1.75 -8.72 -15.25
CA ASP A 18 -1.75 -9.93 -16.10
C ASP A 18 -1.04 -11.15 -15.47
N GLY A 19 -1.10 -11.26 -14.14
CA GLY A 19 -0.46 -12.33 -13.38
C GLY A 19 1.05 -12.15 -13.15
N ALA A 20 1.68 -11.12 -13.74
CA ALA A 20 3.05 -10.72 -13.47
C ALA A 20 3.10 -9.70 -12.33
N ILE A 21 4.16 -9.73 -11.52
CA ILE A 21 4.39 -8.72 -10.49
C ILE A 21 4.80 -7.43 -11.18
N ALA A 22 3.97 -6.41 -11.06
CA ALA A 22 4.26 -5.07 -11.56
C ALA A 22 4.94 -4.23 -10.48
N ASP A 23 4.53 -4.39 -9.21
CA ASP A 23 5.12 -3.71 -8.07
C ASP A 23 4.92 -4.53 -6.78
N GLN A 24 5.74 -4.29 -5.76
CA GLN A 24 5.56 -4.86 -4.42
C GLN A 24 6.36 -4.07 -3.38
N SER A 25 5.90 -4.08 -2.12
CA SER A 25 6.72 -3.58 -1.02
C SER A 25 7.99 -4.42 -0.85
N GLN A 26 9.07 -3.77 -0.39
CA GLN A 26 10.31 -4.46 -0.06
C GLN A 26 10.22 -5.02 1.37
N PRO A 27 10.81 -6.19 1.66
CA PRO A 27 10.87 -6.71 3.02
C PRO A 27 11.51 -5.70 3.98
N GLY A 28 10.76 -5.26 4.99
CA GLY A 28 11.22 -4.26 5.97
C GLY A 28 11.07 -2.80 5.52
N ALA A 29 10.53 -2.54 4.34
CA ALA A 29 10.16 -1.21 3.85
C ALA A 29 8.72 -1.24 3.32
N PRO A 30 7.71 -1.22 4.21
CA PRO A 30 6.31 -1.16 3.83
C PRO A 30 5.97 0.19 3.17
N LEU A 31 4.91 0.22 2.37
CA LEU A 31 4.41 1.47 1.81
C LEU A 31 3.64 2.25 2.87
N GLU A 32 4.15 3.43 3.19
CA GLU A 32 3.51 4.35 4.13
C GLU A 32 2.66 5.39 3.40
N PHE A 33 1.40 5.54 3.79
CA PHE A 33 0.51 6.55 3.24
C PHE A 33 -0.56 6.99 4.23
N ILE A 34 -1.17 8.15 3.99
CA ILE A 34 -2.33 8.60 4.75
C ILE A 34 -3.60 8.08 4.08
N CYS A 35 -4.38 7.29 4.81
CA CYS A 35 -5.59 6.68 4.28
C CYS A 35 -6.63 7.72 3.89
N GLY A 36 -7.09 7.69 2.63
CA GLY A 36 -8.18 8.54 2.16
C GLY A 36 -7.78 9.98 1.79
N THR A 37 -6.48 10.27 1.62
CA THR A 37 -5.98 11.60 1.21
C THR A 37 -5.13 11.57 -0.06
N GLY A 38 -5.07 10.47 -0.82
CA GLY A 38 -4.30 10.38 -2.07
C GLY A 38 -4.59 9.13 -2.91
N MET A 39 -4.08 9.10 -4.14
CA MET A 39 -4.05 7.90 -5.00
C MET A 39 -2.89 7.01 -4.59
N LEU A 40 -3.20 5.76 -4.25
CA LEU A 40 -2.25 4.67 -4.40
C LEU A 40 -2.06 4.53 -5.91
N LEU A 41 -0.89 4.93 -6.43
CA LEU A 41 -0.53 4.72 -7.84
C LEU A 41 0.00 3.31 -8.01
#